data_AF-A0A7S1BJQ3-F1
#
_entry.id   AF-A0A7S1BJQ3-F1
#
_cell.length_a   1.000
_cell.length_b   1.000
_cell.length_c   1.000
_cell.angle_alpha   90.00
_cell.angle_beta   90.00
_cell.angle_gamma   90.00
#
_symmetry.space_group_name_H-M   'P 1'
#
loop_
_entity.id
_entity.type
_entity.pdbx_description
1 polymer ?
#
loop_
_entity_poly.entity_id
_entity_poly.type
_entity_poly.pdbx_seq_one_letter_code
_entity_poly.pdbx_strand_id
1 'polypeptide(L)'
;MLYPRSNAAVPLDHYHAFHKMVCSPSAARQCIQSFEGGRIMFMPSSYNEDDIHLHDHTSILGLWQYYGLVLLSLTGISTLMGLTDTICAEEVNVEFTLSSWSAAADASKLQSRIEPSIRFQELVFRYILKSRHTSDVSEKEEKFTLVRRFEFCFRPLTLHVIMLHLKGTDGVIHLVEIYHFRNIFLRFIFSSVLSVLSMTLHLFQEKRSDKKLN
;
A
#
# COMPACT_ATOMS: atom_id res chain seq x y z
N MET A 1 -18.88 -12.44 12.82
CA MET A 1 -17.96 -13.56 13.05
C MET A 1 -16.56 -12.96 13.20
N LEU A 2 -16.13 -12.70 14.43
CA LEU A 2 -14.82 -12.11 14.73
C LEU A 2 -13.83 -13.27 14.85
N TYR A 3 -12.89 -13.36 13.91
CA TYR A 3 -11.81 -14.35 14.00
C TYR A 3 -10.80 -13.87 15.05
N PRO A 4 -10.25 -14.75 15.90
CA PRO A 4 -9.22 -14.37 16.85
C PRO A 4 -8.01 -13.81 16.09
N ARG A 5 -7.48 -12.66 16.54
CA ARG A 5 -6.21 -12.11 16.05
C ARG A 5 -5.10 -13.11 16.39
N SER A 6 -4.67 -13.87 15.38
CA SER A 6 -3.45 -14.66 15.47
C SER A 6 -2.28 -13.68 15.55
N ASN A 7 -1.59 -13.64 16.69
CA ASN A 7 -0.37 -12.84 16.88
C ASN A 7 0.84 -13.33 16.06
N ALA A 8 0.70 -14.39 15.26
CA ALA A 8 1.76 -14.84 14.37
C ALA A 8 1.97 -13.82 13.24
N ALA A 9 3.20 -13.34 13.08
CA ALA A 9 3.57 -12.48 11.96
C ALA A 9 3.31 -13.20 10.63
N VAL A 10 2.66 -12.51 9.69
CA VAL A 10 2.40 -13.05 8.36
C VAL A 10 3.74 -13.26 7.62
N PRO A 11 4.01 -14.48 7.08
CA PRO A 11 5.28 -14.77 6.39
C PRO A 11 5.52 -13.86 5.18
N LEU A 12 6.79 -13.57 4.87
CA LEU A 12 7.18 -12.80 3.70
C LEU A 12 6.60 -13.38 2.39
N ASP A 13 6.62 -14.70 2.24
CA ASP A 13 6.11 -15.38 1.04
C ASP A 13 4.61 -15.14 0.82
N HIS A 14 3.83 -15.01 1.90
CA HIS A 14 2.41 -14.67 1.78
C HIS A 14 2.23 -13.25 1.24
N TYR A 15 2.99 -12.27 1.76
CA TYR A 15 2.95 -10.91 1.23
C TYR A 15 3.49 -10.82 -0.19
N HIS A 16 4.55 -11.57 -0.51
CA HIS A 16 5.10 -11.60 -1.85
C HIS A 16 4.06 -12.12 -2.86
N ALA A 17 3.40 -13.23 -2.56
CA ALA A 17 2.31 -13.74 -3.40
C ALA A 17 1.11 -12.79 -3.44
N PHE A 18 0.80 -12.12 -2.32
CA PHE A 18 -0.30 -11.15 -2.21
C PHE A 18 -0.07 -9.95 -3.12
N HIS A 19 1.13 -9.37 -3.11
CA HIS A 19 1.48 -8.22 -3.94
C HIS A 19 1.73 -8.57 -5.40
N LYS A 20 2.11 -9.82 -5.68
CA LYS A 20 2.11 -10.36 -7.05
C LYS A 20 0.72 -10.71 -7.58
N MET A 21 -0.31 -10.59 -6.75
CA MET A 21 -1.70 -10.82 -7.09
C MET A 21 -2.02 -12.29 -7.46
N VAL A 22 -1.26 -13.23 -6.90
CA VAL A 22 -1.36 -14.68 -7.15
C VAL A 22 -1.44 -15.50 -5.86
N CYS A 23 -1.90 -14.89 -4.76
CA CYS A 23 -2.02 -15.56 -3.47
C CYS A 23 -3.32 -16.37 -3.32
N SER A 24 -3.27 -17.36 -2.43
CA SER A 24 -4.47 -18.11 -2.03
C SER A 24 -5.41 -17.22 -1.18
N PRO A 25 -6.72 -17.50 -1.14
CA PRO A 25 -7.68 -16.72 -0.36
C PRO A 25 -7.35 -16.66 1.14
N SER A 26 -6.72 -17.71 1.68
CA SER A 26 -6.29 -17.76 3.08
C SER A 26 -5.13 -16.80 3.34
N ALA A 27 -4.10 -16.83 2.49
CA ALA A 27 -2.96 -15.91 2.58
C ALA A 27 -3.40 -14.46 2.39
N ALA A 28 -4.26 -14.20 1.38
CA ALA A 28 -4.83 -12.87 1.14
C ALA A 28 -5.52 -12.31 2.38
N ARG A 29 -6.35 -13.15 3.04
CA ARG A 29 -7.06 -12.75 4.26
C ARG A 29 -6.10 -12.39 5.40
N GLN A 30 -5.05 -13.17 5.60
CA GLN A 30 -4.03 -12.89 6.62
C GLN A 30 -3.32 -11.56 6.34
N CYS A 31 -2.91 -11.33 5.10
CA CYS A 31 -2.30 -10.06 4.68
C CYS A 31 -3.24 -8.88 4.89
N ILE A 32 -4.50 -8.99 4.45
CA ILE A 32 -5.52 -7.95 4.66
C ILE A 32 -5.71 -7.63 6.15
N GLN A 33 -5.85 -8.66 6.98
CA GLN A 33 -6.04 -8.50 8.43
C GLN A 33 -4.83 -7.87 9.12
N SER A 34 -3.62 -8.12 8.61
CA SER A 34 -2.40 -7.52 9.17
C SER A 34 -2.31 -6.00 9.03
N PHE A 35 -3.10 -5.41 8.11
CA PHE A 35 -3.22 -3.95 7.93
C PHE A 35 -4.39 -3.36 8.72
N GLU A 36 -5.08 -4.14 9.57
CA GLU A 36 -6.18 -3.64 10.40
C GLU A 36 -5.70 -2.51 11.33
N GLY A 37 -6.37 -1.36 11.26
CA GLY A 37 -5.98 -0.12 11.98
C GLY A 37 -4.87 0.67 11.29
N GLY A 38 -4.23 0.11 10.27
CA GLY A 38 -3.24 0.77 9.45
C GLY A 38 -3.85 1.62 8.33
N ARG A 39 -2.96 2.24 7.55
CA ARG A 39 -3.32 2.99 6.35
C ARG A 39 -2.75 2.30 5.13
N ILE A 40 -3.52 2.32 4.05
CA ILE A 40 -3.10 1.81 2.75
C ILE A 40 -3.11 2.98 1.78
N MET A 41 -1.93 3.35 1.28
CA MET A 41 -1.76 4.51 0.42
C MET A 41 -1.32 4.05 -0.98
N PHE A 42 -2.07 4.40 -2.01
CA PHE A 42 -1.73 4.09 -3.42
C PHE A 42 -1.45 5.38 -4.19
N MET A 43 -0.17 5.70 -4.39
CA MET A 43 0.24 7.02 -4.89
C MET A 43 0.99 6.92 -6.23
N PRO A 44 0.71 7.80 -7.20
CA PRO A 44 1.57 7.93 -8.38
C PRO A 44 2.91 8.53 -7.96
N SER A 45 4.01 8.26 -8.66
CA SER A 45 5.33 8.81 -8.34
C SER A 45 5.43 10.35 -8.40
N SER A 46 4.46 11.00 -9.04
CA SER A 46 4.36 12.45 -9.18
C SER A 46 3.42 13.11 -8.15
N TYR A 47 3.12 12.45 -7.03
CA TYR A 47 2.29 12.97 -5.96
C TYR A 47 2.86 14.27 -5.34
N ASN A 48 1.97 15.15 -4.88
CA ASN A 48 2.29 16.39 -4.16
C ASN A 48 1.66 16.36 -2.75
N GLU A 49 1.94 17.37 -1.93
CA GLU A 49 1.43 17.45 -0.55
C GLU A 49 -0.09 17.64 -0.49
N ASP A 50 -0.64 18.42 -1.42
CA ASP A 50 -2.06 18.76 -1.45
C ASP A 50 -2.93 17.53 -1.73
N ASP A 51 -2.44 16.56 -2.51
CA ASP A 51 -3.22 15.43 -3.02
C ASP A 51 -3.01 14.11 -2.25
N ILE A 52 -2.12 14.05 -1.24
CA ILE A 52 -1.83 12.80 -0.50
C ILE A 52 -3.10 12.15 0.05
N HIS A 53 -4.02 12.98 0.57
CA HIS A 53 -5.25 12.52 1.20
C HIS A 53 -6.20 11.81 0.22
N LEU A 54 -6.09 12.09 -1.09
CA LEU A 54 -6.87 11.42 -2.13
C LEU A 54 -6.41 9.97 -2.36
N HIS A 55 -5.20 9.65 -1.91
CA HIS A 55 -4.57 8.35 -2.08
C HIS A 55 -4.65 7.46 -0.84
N ASP A 56 -5.23 7.98 0.25
CA ASP A 56 -5.33 7.28 1.52
C ASP A 56 -6.64 6.49 1.62
N HIS A 57 -6.49 5.17 1.73
CA HIS A 57 -7.59 4.24 1.94
C HIS A 57 -7.49 3.67 3.35
N THR A 58 -8.36 4.18 4.22
CA THR A 58 -8.50 3.73 5.62
C THR A 58 -9.46 2.55 5.75
N SER A 59 -10.29 2.28 4.74
CA SER A 59 -11.20 1.14 4.77
C SER A 59 -10.44 -0.15 4.49
N ILE A 60 -10.50 -1.12 5.40
CA ILE A 60 -9.94 -2.46 5.20
C ILE A 60 -10.53 -3.06 3.93
N LEU A 61 -9.67 -3.35 2.97
CA LEU A 61 -10.03 -3.98 1.70
C LEU A 61 -10.58 -5.39 1.98
N GLY A 62 -11.85 -5.62 1.69
CA GLY A 62 -12.45 -6.95 1.78
C GLY A 62 -11.83 -7.92 0.76
N LEU A 63 -11.86 -9.22 1.05
CA LEU A 63 -11.28 -10.26 0.18
C LEU A 63 -11.82 -10.21 -1.27
N TRP A 64 -13.11 -9.97 -1.44
CA TRP A 64 -13.74 -9.82 -2.76
C TRP A 64 -13.30 -8.55 -3.47
N GLN A 65 -13.12 -7.45 -2.74
CA GLN A 65 -12.64 -6.19 -3.31
C GLN A 65 -11.19 -6.35 -3.78
N TYR A 66 -10.36 -7.04 -3.00
CA TYR A 66 -9.00 -7.42 -3.40
C TYR A 66 -8.98 -8.19 -4.71
N TYR A 67 -9.67 -9.34 -4.81
CA TYR A 67 -9.66 -10.11 -6.05
C TYR A 67 -10.34 -9.38 -7.23
N GLY A 68 -11.32 -8.52 -6.95
CA GLY A 68 -11.89 -7.62 -7.96
C GLY A 68 -10.84 -6.65 -8.53
N LEU A 69 -10.05 -6.01 -7.67
CA LEU A 69 -8.94 -5.15 -8.08
C LEU A 69 -7.86 -5.92 -8.85
N VAL A 70 -7.51 -7.13 -8.40
CA VAL A 70 -6.56 -8.00 -9.09
C VAL A 70 -7.00 -8.29 -10.53
N LEU A 71 -8.28 -8.64 -10.70
CA LEU A 71 -8.84 -8.94 -12.01
C LEU A 71 -8.89 -7.70 -12.91
N LEU A 72 -9.35 -6.56 -12.39
CA LEU A 72 -9.57 -5.34 -13.16
C LEU A 72 -8.27 -4.62 -13.53
N SER A 73 -7.25 -4.69 -12.66
CA SER A 73 -5.94 -4.10 -12.94
C SER A 73 -5.10 -4.92 -13.94
N LEU A 74 -5.55 -6.13 -14.29
CA LEU A 74 -4.83 -7.10 -15.13
C LEU A 74 -3.44 -7.52 -14.58
N THR A 75 -3.08 -7.07 -13.38
CA THR A 75 -1.80 -7.36 -12.74
C THR A 75 -1.67 -8.84 -12.39
N GLY A 76 -2.76 -9.48 -11.94
CA GLY A 76 -2.80 -10.93 -11.71
C GLY A 76 -2.58 -11.74 -12.99
N ILE A 77 -3.21 -11.34 -14.10
CA ILE A 77 -3.03 -11.98 -15.41
C ILE A 77 -1.59 -11.80 -15.90
N SER A 78 -1.04 -10.59 -15.79
CA SER A 78 0.37 -10.30 -16.10
C SER A 78 1.31 -11.24 -15.35
N THR A 79 1.08 -11.44 -14.05
CA THR A 79 1.91 -12.35 -13.25
C THR A 79 1.77 -13.81 -13.69
N LEU A 80 0.54 -14.29 -13.93
CA LEU A 80 0.29 -15.67 -14.38
C LEU A 80 0.94 -15.97 -15.74
N MET A 81 1.03 -14.97 -16.62
CA MET A 81 1.70 -15.08 -17.91
C MET A 81 3.23 -14.92 -17.82
N GLY A 82 3.80 -14.75 -16.61
CA GLY A 82 5.23 -14.51 -16.42
C GLY A 82 5.70 -13.13 -16.90
N LEU A 83 4.78 -12.17 -17.01
CA LEU A 83 5.04 -10.80 -17.48
C LEU A 83 5.29 -9.80 -16.33
N THR A 84 5.44 -10.31 -15.11
CA THR A 84 5.75 -9.52 -13.91
C THR A 84 7.13 -9.87 -13.40
N ASP A 85 8.05 -8.92 -13.47
CA ASP A 85 9.40 -9.07 -12.94
C ASP A 85 9.40 -8.68 -11.46
N THR A 86 9.96 -9.55 -10.61
CA THR A 86 10.18 -9.27 -9.18
C THR A 86 11.58 -8.71 -9.01
N ILE A 87 11.68 -7.42 -8.70
CA ILE A 87 12.96 -6.73 -8.51
C ILE A 87 13.47 -6.96 -7.08
N CYS A 88 12.57 -6.92 -6.10
CA CYS A 88 12.84 -7.39 -4.75
C CYS A 88 11.58 -7.82 -4.00
N ALA A 89 11.76 -8.69 -3.01
CA ALA A 89 10.81 -8.98 -1.95
C ALA A 89 11.64 -9.36 -0.72
N GLU A 90 11.77 -8.44 0.24
CA GLU A 90 12.71 -8.61 1.35
C GLU A 90 12.12 -8.09 2.67
N GLU A 91 12.49 -8.76 3.77
CA GLU A 91 12.31 -8.21 5.11
C GLU A 91 13.43 -7.22 5.39
N VAL A 92 13.04 -6.08 5.93
CA VAL A 92 13.93 -4.97 6.26
C VAL A 92 13.74 -4.65 7.73
N ASN A 93 14.72 -4.05 8.37
CA ASN A 93 14.57 -3.55 9.73
C ASN A 93 15.33 -2.22 9.84
N VAL A 94 14.74 -1.19 9.24
CA VAL A 94 15.31 0.16 9.21
C VAL A 94 14.38 1.05 10.01
N GLU A 95 14.88 1.51 11.16
CA GLU A 95 14.18 2.48 11.98
C GLU A 95 14.45 3.90 11.47
N PHE A 96 13.41 4.72 11.46
CA PHE A 96 13.54 6.13 11.16
C PHE A 96 12.53 6.96 11.96
N THR A 97 12.95 8.17 12.29
CA THR A 97 12.12 9.22 12.88
C THR A 97 11.96 10.36 11.89
N LEU A 98 11.08 11.31 12.21
CA LEU A 98 10.91 12.51 11.39
C LEU A 98 12.22 13.33 11.34
N SER A 99 12.91 13.45 12.47
CA SER A 99 14.16 14.23 12.52
C SER A 99 15.33 13.52 11.81
N SER A 100 15.34 12.18 11.80
CA SER A 100 16.40 11.40 11.16
C SER A 100 16.17 11.17 9.66
N TRP A 101 15.04 11.62 9.11
CA TRP A 101 14.68 11.34 7.73
C TRP A 101 15.71 11.85 6.72
N SER A 102 16.21 13.07 6.92
CA SER A 102 17.21 13.71 6.05
C SER A 102 18.63 13.15 6.26
N ALA A 103 18.90 12.55 7.42
CA ALA A 103 20.19 12.00 7.80
C ALA A 103 20.31 10.49 7.53
N ALA A 104 19.23 9.83 7.12
CA ALA A 104 19.22 8.39 6.93
C ALA A 104 20.13 7.97 5.77
N ALA A 105 21.25 7.30 6.11
CA ALA A 105 22.14 6.62 5.17
C ALA A 105 21.44 5.54 4.31
N ASP A 106 20.18 5.22 4.62
CA ASP A 106 19.34 4.22 3.96
C ASP A 106 18.33 4.81 2.95
N ALA A 107 18.50 6.06 2.48
CA ALA A 107 17.63 6.65 1.44
C ALA A 107 17.45 5.77 0.20
N SER A 108 18.47 4.94 -0.12
CA SER A 108 18.42 3.96 -1.21
C SER A 108 17.33 2.90 -1.04
N LYS A 109 16.94 2.55 0.19
CA LYS A 109 15.87 1.58 0.46
C LYS A 109 14.48 2.18 0.29
N LEU A 110 14.37 3.50 0.39
CA LEU A 110 13.15 4.28 0.23
C LEU A 110 12.91 4.73 -1.23
N GLN A 111 13.84 4.38 -2.13
CA GLN A 111 13.76 4.65 -3.56
C GLN A 111 13.69 3.33 -4.34
N SER A 112 13.06 3.34 -5.51
CA SER A 112 13.10 2.19 -6.43
C SER A 112 14.53 1.93 -6.93
N ARG A 113 14.88 0.65 -7.11
CA ARG A 113 16.19 0.22 -7.63
C ARG A 113 16.32 0.46 -9.13
N ILE A 114 15.20 0.49 -9.85
CA ILE A 114 15.19 0.57 -11.32
C ILE A 114 14.50 1.82 -11.88
N GLU A 115 13.72 2.53 -11.08
CA GLU A 115 12.96 3.71 -11.49
C GLU A 115 13.16 4.87 -10.49
N PRO A 116 14.21 5.70 -10.65
CA PRO A 116 14.59 6.73 -9.67
C PRO A 116 13.49 7.76 -9.36
N SER A 117 12.51 7.92 -10.26
CA SER A 117 11.36 8.80 -10.04
C SER A 117 10.44 8.30 -8.91
N ILE A 118 10.43 6.99 -8.64
CA ILE A 118 9.68 6.40 -7.53
C ILE A 118 10.52 6.53 -6.25
N ARG A 119 10.12 7.46 -5.39
CA ARG A 119 10.72 7.69 -4.07
C ARG A 119 9.67 7.92 -3.00
N PHE A 120 9.88 7.34 -1.84
CA PHE A 120 9.13 7.62 -0.63
C PHE A 120 9.67 8.93 -0.03
N GLN A 121 8.78 9.92 0.13
CA GLN A 121 9.12 11.27 0.54
C GLN A 121 8.64 11.54 1.98
N GLU A 122 9.32 12.47 2.66
CA GLU A 122 9.03 12.85 4.05
C GLU A 122 7.56 13.26 4.25
N LEU A 123 6.94 13.87 3.23
CA LEU A 123 5.54 14.29 3.27
C LEU A 123 4.56 13.13 3.54
N VAL A 124 4.81 11.94 2.99
CA VAL A 124 3.96 10.76 3.26
C VAL A 124 4.08 10.35 4.71
N PHE A 125 5.30 10.41 5.24
CA PHE A 125 5.57 10.10 6.64
C PHE A 125 4.85 11.08 7.59
N ARG A 126 4.96 12.38 7.32
CA ARG A 126 4.22 13.44 8.03
C ARG A 126 2.71 13.22 7.96
N TYR A 127 2.21 12.81 6.79
CA TYR A 127 0.79 12.51 6.62
C TYR A 127 0.34 11.35 7.52
N ILE A 128 1.06 10.22 7.51
CA ILE A 128 0.76 9.07 8.39
C ILE A 128 0.76 9.51 9.86
N LEU A 129 1.74 10.31 10.31
CA LEU A 129 1.79 10.84 11.67
C LEU A 129 0.57 11.71 12.01
N LYS A 130 0.30 12.74 11.20
CA LYS A 130 -0.83 13.68 11.39
C LYS A 130 -2.15 12.94 11.51
N SER A 131 -2.29 11.88 10.73
CA SER A 131 -3.51 11.10 10.63
C SER A 131 -3.76 10.16 11.82
N ARG A 132 -2.75 9.92 12.68
CA ARG A 132 -2.85 9.13 13.91
C ARG A 132 -3.10 10.01 15.14
N HIS A 133 -2.54 11.22 15.15
CA HIS A 133 -2.73 12.17 16.24
C HIS A 133 -3.99 13.00 16.00
N THR A 134 -5.12 12.56 16.56
CA THR A 134 -6.31 13.40 16.68
C THR A 134 -6.07 14.47 17.75
N SER A 135 -5.50 15.59 17.32
CA SER A 135 -5.65 16.91 17.96
C SER A 135 -4.87 17.24 19.24
N ASP A 136 -4.05 16.34 19.82
CA ASP A 136 -3.25 16.70 21.01
C ASP A 136 -1.77 16.34 20.81
N VAL A 137 -1.04 17.31 20.23
CA VAL A 137 0.35 17.18 19.80
C VAL A 137 1.27 17.24 21.02
N SER A 138 1.40 16.12 21.71
CA SER A 138 2.68 15.88 22.40
C SER A 138 3.68 15.53 21.31
N GLU A 139 4.66 16.41 21.07
CA GLU A 139 5.79 16.26 20.14
C GLU A 139 6.72 15.08 20.49
N LYS A 140 6.18 13.96 20.93
CA LYS A 140 6.96 12.74 21.05
C LYS A 140 7.32 12.28 19.66
N GLU A 141 8.61 12.28 19.41
CA GLU A 141 9.20 11.78 18.19
C GLU A 141 8.80 10.31 17.99
N GLU A 142 7.82 10.09 17.12
CA GLU A 142 7.29 8.77 16.87
C GLU A 142 8.18 8.04 15.86
N LYS A 143 8.54 6.81 16.23
CA LYS A 143 9.41 5.95 15.44
C LYS A 143 8.61 5.03 14.54
N PHE A 144 9.10 4.83 13.32
CA PHE A 144 8.61 3.78 12.43
C PHE A 144 9.75 2.88 12.01
N THR A 145 9.41 1.63 11.76
CA THR A 145 10.32 0.64 11.20
C THR A 145 9.83 0.26 9.81
N LEU A 146 10.67 0.42 8.79
CA LEU A 146 10.44 -0.24 7.50
C LEU A 146 10.70 -1.72 7.71
N VAL A 147 9.62 -2.52 7.73
CA VAL A 147 9.69 -3.96 8.03
C VAL A 147 9.76 -4.81 6.77
N ARG A 148 9.23 -4.33 5.63
CA ARG A 148 9.26 -5.04 4.35
C ARG A 148 9.31 -4.09 3.17
N ARG A 149 10.00 -4.52 2.12
CA ARG A 149 10.12 -3.82 0.84
C ARG A 149 9.81 -4.78 -0.30
N PHE A 150 8.92 -4.37 -1.19
CA PHE A 150 8.62 -5.08 -2.42
C PHE A 150 8.78 -4.14 -3.61
N GLU A 151 9.25 -4.69 -4.72
CA GLU A 151 9.41 -3.93 -5.95
C GLU A 151 9.13 -4.82 -7.16
N PHE A 152 8.23 -4.36 -8.02
CA PHE A 152 7.73 -5.10 -9.17
C PHE A 152 7.74 -4.25 -10.43
N CYS A 153 7.94 -4.90 -11.56
CA CYS A 153 7.74 -4.33 -12.89
C CYS A 153 6.71 -5.19 -13.65
N PHE A 154 5.55 -4.63 -13.94
CA PHE A 154 4.52 -5.27 -14.76
C PHE A 154 4.74 -4.86 -16.22
N ARG A 155 5.45 -5.71 -16.98
CA ARG A 155 5.93 -5.42 -18.34
C ARG A 155 4.85 -4.94 -19.31
N PRO A 156 3.64 -5.55 -19.38
CA PRO A 156 2.62 -5.17 -20.36
C PRO A 156 2.12 -3.73 -20.16
N LEU A 157 2.15 -3.28 -18.91
CA LEU A 157 1.66 -1.96 -18.52
C LEU A 157 2.78 -0.92 -18.40
N THR A 158 4.05 -1.36 -18.56
CA THR A 158 5.25 -0.58 -18.21
C THR A 158 5.11 0.10 -16.85
N LEU A 159 4.52 -0.64 -15.91
CA LEU A 159 4.15 -0.19 -14.58
C LEU A 159 5.22 -0.66 -13.59
N HIS A 160 5.90 0.31 -12.99
CA HIS A 160 6.86 0.08 -11.92
C HIS A 160 6.20 0.41 -10.59
N VAL A 161 6.38 -0.45 -9.59
CA VAL A 161 5.74 -0.28 -8.27
C VAL A 161 6.75 -0.59 -7.18
N ILE A 162 6.87 0.29 -6.19
CA ILE A 162 7.48 -0.01 -4.89
C ILE A 162 6.38 -0.08 -3.84
N MET A 163 6.46 -1.05 -2.94
CA MET A 163 5.56 -1.20 -1.80
C MET A 163 6.37 -1.28 -0.53
N LEU A 164 6.07 -0.40 0.42
CA LEU A 164 6.76 -0.27 1.69
C LEU A 164 5.80 -0.60 2.83
N HIS A 165 6.20 -1.50 3.71
CA HIS A 165 5.45 -1.79 4.94
C HIS A 165 6.11 -1.08 6.11
N LEU A 166 5.40 -0.12 6.68
CA LEU A 166 5.87 0.70 7.79
C LEU A 166 5.16 0.29 9.05
N LYS A 167 5.91 -0.13 10.06
CA LYS A 167 5.37 -0.52 11.36
C LYS A 167 5.54 0.62 12.36
N GLY A 168 4.43 1.10 12.91
CA GLY A 168 4.44 2.07 14.00
C GLY A 168 4.86 1.44 15.34
N THR A 169 5.16 2.29 16.32
CA THR A 169 5.51 1.83 17.69
C THR A 169 4.37 1.07 18.38
N ASP A 170 3.13 1.32 17.98
CA ASP A 170 1.93 0.60 18.44
C ASP A 170 1.76 -0.78 17.79
N GLY A 171 2.66 -1.13 16.86
CA GLY A 171 2.65 -2.39 16.12
C GLY A 171 1.76 -2.40 14.88
N VAL A 172 1.05 -1.30 14.59
CA VAL A 172 0.21 -1.16 13.41
C VAL A 172 1.07 -1.09 12.15
N ILE A 173 0.66 -1.80 11.10
CA ILE A 173 1.37 -1.82 9.82
C ILE A 173 0.62 -0.95 8.81
N HIS A 174 1.33 -0.01 8.22
CA HIS A 174 0.89 0.82 7.10
C HIS A 174 1.50 0.29 5.81
N LEU A 175 0.74 0.32 4.72
CA LEU A 175 1.20 0.01 3.38
C LEU A 175 1.27 1.30 2.58
N VAL A 176 2.44 1.58 2.03
CA VAL A 176 2.64 2.67 1.08
C VAL A 176 3.07 2.07 -0.25
N GLU A 177 2.21 2.18 -1.25
CA GLU A 177 2.47 1.77 -2.62
C GLU A 177 2.69 3.02 -3.48
N ILE A 178 3.84 3.10 -4.14
CA ILE A 178 4.17 4.18 -5.06
C ILE A 178 4.41 3.58 -6.44
N TYR A 179 3.67 4.07 -7.43
CA TYR A 179 3.71 3.52 -8.78
C TYR A 179 4.08 4.56 -9.84
N HIS A 180 4.73 4.11 -10.91
CA HIS A 180 5.02 4.92 -12.08
C HIS A 180 4.65 4.16 -13.35
N PHE A 181 3.80 4.79 -14.17
CA PHE A 181 3.54 4.34 -15.54
C PHE A 181 4.48 5.07 -16.48
N ARG A 182 5.32 4.34 -17.21
CA ARG A 182 6.10 4.95 -18.31
C ARG A 182 5.20 5.32 -19.49
N ASN A 183 4.09 4.60 -19.68
CA ASN A 183 3.12 4.91 -20.71
C ASN A 183 2.04 5.89 -20.20
N ILE A 184 2.07 7.12 -20.69
CA ILE A 184 1.14 8.20 -20.33
C ILE A 184 -0.32 7.82 -20.63
N PHE A 185 -0.60 7.11 -21.73
CA PHE A 185 -1.97 6.71 -22.08
C PHE A 185 -2.56 5.72 -21.07
N LEU A 186 -1.75 4.76 -20.62
CA LEU A 186 -2.17 3.82 -19.59
C LEU A 186 -2.43 4.52 -18.26
N ARG A 187 -1.64 5.55 -17.92
CA ARG A 187 -1.88 6.38 -16.73
C ARG A 187 -3.30 6.97 -16.72
N PHE A 188 -3.76 7.50 -17.84
CA PHE A 188 -5.12 8.05 -17.97
C PHE A 188 -6.18 6.96 -17.79
N ILE A 189 -6.03 5.83 -18.48
CA ILE A 189 -6.98 4.72 -18.40
C ILE A 189 -7.08 4.19 -16.96
N PHE A 190 -5.94 3.97 -16.30
CA PHE A 190 -5.92 3.49 -14.92
C PHE A 190 -6.53 4.49 -13.95
N SER A 191 -6.23 5.78 -14.09
CA SER A 191 -6.84 6.82 -13.26
C SER A 191 -8.36 6.83 -13.40
N SER A 192 -8.89 6.68 -14.62
CA SER A 192 -10.34 6.60 -14.85
C SER A 192 -10.94 5.33 -14.26
N VAL A 193 -10.29 4.18 -14.42
CA VAL A 193 -10.76 2.89 -13.88
C VAL A 193 -10.77 2.92 -12.35
N LEU A 194 -9.70 3.43 -11.71
CA LEU A 194 -9.64 3.58 -10.25
C LEU A 194 -10.72 4.54 -9.73
N SER A 195 -10.98 5.64 -10.42
CA SER A 195 -12.03 6.59 -10.04
C SER A 195 -13.43 5.95 -10.09
N VAL A 196 -13.75 5.24 -11.18
CA VAL A 196 -15.01 4.50 -11.31
C VAL A 196 -15.14 3.39 -10.27
N LEU A 197 -14.04 2.70 -9.96
CA LEU A 197 -14.02 1.67 -8.93
C LEU A 197 -14.24 2.26 -7.54
N SER A 198 -13.57 3.36 -7.21
CA SER A 198 -13.77 4.07 -5.95
C SER A 198 -15.24 4.50 -5.81
N MET A 199 -15.83 5.08 -6.85
CA MET A 199 -17.22 5.51 -6.86
C MET A 199 -18.20 4.35 -6.70
N THR A 200 -17.99 3.24 -7.41
CA THR A 200 -18.86 2.05 -7.27
C THR A 200 -18.71 1.41 -5.89
N LEU A 201 -17.50 1.32 -5.35
CA LEU A 201 -17.24 0.82 -3.99
C LEU A 201 -17.94 1.67 -2.93
N HIS A 202 -17.89 3.00 -3.07
CA HIS A 202 -18.58 3.92 -2.18
C HIS A 202 -20.10 3.70 -2.19
N LEU A 203 -20.71 3.59 -3.37
CA LEU A 203 -22.15 3.32 -3.52
C LEU A 203 -22.58 1.99 -2.88
N PHE A 204 -21.74 0.96 -2.95
CA PHE A 204 -22.01 -0.32 -2.29
C PHE A 204 -21.85 -0.24 -0.77
N GLN A 205 -20.93 0.58 -0.26
CA GLN A 205 -20.74 0.79 1.18
C GLN A 205 -21.91 1.57 1.79
N GLU A 206 -22.35 2.64 1.14
CA GLU A 206 -23.45 3.50 1.60
C GLU A 206 -24.76 2.71 1.76
N LYS A 207 -25.13 1.92 0.73
CA LYS A 207 -26.30 1.01 0.80
C LYS A 207 -26.24 -0.02 1.93
N ARG A 208 -25.03 -0.38 2.40
CA ARG A 208 -24.85 -1.38 3.46
C ARG A 208 -24.99 -0.76 4.85
N SER A 209 -24.69 0.53 5.00
CA SER A 209 -24.94 1.28 6.24
C SER A 209 -26.44 1.48 6.47
N ASP A 210 -27.21 1.83 5.43
CA ASP A 210 -28.66 2.04 5.53
C ASP A 210 -29.42 0.77 5.97
N LYS A 211 -28.96 -0.41 5.55
CA LYS A 211 -29.55 -1.70 5.94
C LYS A 211 -29.28 -2.11 7.39
N LYS A 212 -28.35 -1.47 8.11
CA LYS A 212 -28.10 -1.76 9.52
C LYS A 212 -28.95 -0.92 10.47
N LEU A 213 -29.65 0.08 9.95
CA LEU A 213 -30.50 1.01 10.71
C LEU A 213 -31.99 0.62 10.69
N ASN A 214 -32.35 -0.46 10.00
CA ASN A 214 -33.68 -1.08 9.98
C ASN A 214 -33.61 -2.51 10.50
#